data_AF-A0A3E0VPF4-F1
#
_entry.id   AF-A0A3E0VPF4-F1
#
_cell.length_a   1.000
_cell.length_b   1.000
_cell.length_c   1.000
_cell.angle_alpha   90.00
_cell.angle_beta   90.00
_cell.angle_gamma   90.00
#
_symmetry.space_group_name_H-M   'P 1'
#
loop_
_entity.id
_entity.type
_entity.pdbx_description
1 polymer ?
#
loop_
_entity_poly.entity_id
_entity_poly.type
_entity_poly.pdbx_seq_one_letter_code
_entity_poly.pdbx_strand_id
1 'polypeptide(L)'
;MRVKELLEELVAEANIRNTDGTPAHFSRHDFRRIFATEAVASGLPVHITAEILCHESIATTQTYVAVYDRDVIDHHHAFIARRRSLRPSDEYSEPTENEWDKFIGHFVKRKIERARTSGRSP
;
A
#
# COMPACT_ATOMS: atom_id res chain seq x y z
N MET A 1 -25.61 27.14 -23.28
CA MET A 1 -25.21 27.23 -21.87
C MET A 1 -23.99 26.37 -21.65
N ARG A 2 -22.88 26.96 -21.23
CA ARG A 2 -21.59 26.30 -21.09
C ARG A 2 -21.52 25.66 -19.70
N VAL A 3 -21.04 24.41 -19.57
CA VAL A 3 -20.96 23.67 -18.29
C VAL A 3 -20.36 24.50 -17.15
N LYS A 4 -19.42 25.41 -17.46
CA LYS A 4 -18.82 26.33 -16.50
C LYS A 4 -19.85 27.25 -15.83
N GLU A 5 -20.77 27.83 -16.61
CA GLU A 5 -21.79 28.77 -16.11
C GLU A 5 -22.74 28.06 -15.13
N LEU A 6 -23.18 26.84 -15.49
CA LEU A 6 -23.98 25.99 -14.61
C LEU A 6 -23.30 25.68 -13.28
N LEU A 7 -21.99 25.42 -13.31
CA LEU A 7 -21.23 25.13 -12.09
C LEU A 7 -21.10 26.36 -11.21
N GLU A 8 -20.89 27.55 -11.80
CA GLU A 8 -20.84 28.81 -11.06
C GLU A 8 -22.20 29.13 -10.41
N GLU A 9 -23.30 28.91 -11.13
CA GLU A 9 -24.67 29.05 -10.59
C GLU A 9 -24.94 28.07 -9.44
N LEU A 10 -24.60 26.78 -9.62
CA LEU A 10 -24.78 25.75 -8.61
C LEU A 10 -23.97 26.04 -7.34
N VAL A 11 -22.72 26.50 -7.48
CA VAL A 11 -21.89 26.90 -6.34
C VAL A 11 -22.55 28.02 -5.55
N ALA A 12 -23.08 29.02 -6.26
CA ALA A 12 -23.74 30.17 -5.63
C ALA A 12 -25.02 29.74 -4.89
N GLU A 13 -25.84 28.91 -5.53
CA GLU A 13 -27.07 28.37 -4.95
C GLU A 13 -26.80 27.48 -3.72
N ALA A 14 -25.82 26.58 -3.81
CA ALA A 14 -25.42 25.70 -2.72
C ALA A 14 -24.59 26.40 -1.62
N ASN A 15 -24.27 27.69 -1.80
CA ASN A 15 -23.45 28.50 -0.89
C ASN A 15 -22.10 27.84 -0.55
N ILE A 16 -21.47 27.20 -1.54
CA ILE A 16 -20.16 26.55 -1.36
C ILE A 16 -19.07 27.62 -1.39
N ARG A 17 -18.33 27.75 -0.29
CA ARG A 17 -17.31 28.79 -0.11
C ARG A 17 -15.97 28.20 0.30
N ASN A 18 -14.90 28.88 -0.11
CA ASN A 18 -13.56 28.65 0.40
C ASN A 18 -13.45 29.12 1.86
N THR A 19 -12.35 28.78 2.52
CA THR A 19 -12.08 29.17 3.92
C THR A 19 -12.01 30.68 4.15
N ASP A 20 -11.73 31.46 3.10
CA ASP A 20 -11.72 32.93 3.13
C ASP A 20 -13.09 33.57 2.82
N GLY A 21 -14.14 32.76 2.62
CA GLY A 21 -15.50 33.22 2.32
C GLY A 21 -15.79 33.48 0.84
N THR A 22 -14.79 33.40 -0.05
CA THR A 22 -15.00 33.54 -1.50
C THR A 22 -15.77 32.33 -2.07
N PRO A 23 -16.58 32.50 -3.14
CA PRO A 23 -17.24 31.37 -3.80
C PRO A 23 -16.23 30.34 -4.31
N ALA A 24 -16.56 29.05 -4.18
CA ALA A 24 -15.71 27.99 -4.71
C ALA A 24 -15.68 28.00 -6.24
N HIS A 25 -14.56 27.64 -6.84
CA HIS A 25 -14.45 27.49 -8.30
C HIS A 25 -14.03 26.07 -8.63
N PHE A 26 -14.91 25.31 -9.27
CA PHE A 26 -14.63 23.95 -9.70
C PHE A 26 -14.25 23.92 -11.18
N SER A 27 -13.15 23.25 -11.48
CA SER A 27 -12.77 22.87 -12.82
C SER A 27 -13.17 21.41 -13.10
N ARG A 28 -13.17 21.02 -14.38
CA ARG A 28 -13.31 19.61 -14.79
C ARG A 28 -12.27 18.71 -14.11
N HIS A 29 -11.09 19.25 -13.85
CA HIS A 29 -10.00 18.53 -13.20
C HIS A 29 -10.37 18.15 -11.77
N ASP A 30 -11.07 19.02 -11.04
CA ASP A 30 -11.41 18.78 -9.62
C ASP A 30 -12.39 17.61 -9.46
N PHE A 31 -13.37 17.50 -10.34
CA PHE A 31 -14.25 16.32 -10.38
C PHE A 31 -13.50 15.03 -10.67
N ARG A 32 -12.53 15.06 -11.58
CA ARG A 32 -11.65 13.92 -11.84
C ARG A 32 -10.85 13.55 -10.59
N ARG A 33 -10.31 14.53 -9.86
CA ARG A 33 -9.55 14.29 -8.63
C ARG A 33 -10.43 13.65 -7.56
N ILE A 34 -11.61 14.22 -7.31
CA ILE A 34 -12.57 13.71 -6.31
C ILE A 34 -12.94 12.27 -6.63
N PHE A 35 -13.35 11.99 -7.87
CA PHE A 35 -13.68 10.63 -8.30
C PHE A 35 -12.50 9.66 -8.11
N ALA A 36 -11.30 10.03 -8.55
CA ALA A 36 -10.14 9.17 -8.49
C ALA A 36 -9.75 8.83 -7.04
N THR A 37 -9.75 9.83 -6.16
CA THR A 37 -9.47 9.67 -4.72
C THR A 37 -10.52 8.78 -4.05
N GLU A 38 -11.81 9.02 -4.28
CA GLU A 38 -12.88 8.20 -3.69
C GLU A 38 -12.86 6.75 -4.21
N ALA A 39 -12.58 6.55 -5.50
CA ALA A 39 -12.49 5.21 -6.09
C ALA A 39 -11.37 4.40 -5.43
N VAL A 40 -10.16 4.96 -5.30
CA VAL A 40 -9.05 4.23 -4.66
C VAL A 40 -9.27 4.07 -3.15
N ALA A 41 -9.81 5.09 -2.48
CA ALA A 41 -10.09 5.03 -1.04
C ALA A 41 -11.17 4.00 -0.68
N SER A 42 -12.15 3.77 -1.57
CA SER A 42 -13.17 2.72 -1.44
C SER A 42 -12.66 1.31 -1.81
N GLY A 43 -11.37 1.17 -2.14
CA GLY A 43 -10.73 -0.11 -2.40
C GLY A 43 -10.73 -0.54 -3.87
N LEU A 44 -11.11 0.33 -4.81
CA LEU A 44 -10.94 0.03 -6.23
C LEU A 44 -9.44 -0.07 -6.55
N PRO A 45 -8.97 -1.17 -7.19
CA PRO A 45 -7.56 -1.31 -7.51
C PRO A 45 -7.07 -0.17 -8.42
N VAL A 46 -5.92 0.40 -8.09
CA VAL A 46 -5.35 1.59 -8.76
C VAL A 46 -5.26 1.44 -10.28
N HIS A 47 -4.96 0.25 -10.79
CA HIS A 47 -4.88 0.00 -12.23
C HIS A 47 -6.25 0.03 -12.92
N ILE A 48 -7.32 -0.39 -12.24
CA ILE A 48 -8.71 -0.27 -12.74
C ILE A 48 -9.14 1.20 -12.75
N THR A 49 -8.81 1.95 -11.68
CA THR A 49 -9.05 3.39 -11.66
C THR A 49 -8.29 4.11 -12.79
N ALA A 50 -7.07 3.67 -13.10
CA ALA A 50 -6.29 4.22 -14.21
C ALA A 50 -6.95 3.94 -15.58
N GLU A 51 -7.48 2.73 -15.77
CA GLU A 51 -8.20 2.35 -17.00
C GLU A 51 -9.46 3.20 -17.19
N ILE A 52 -10.27 3.37 -16.13
CA ILE A 52 -11.48 4.21 -16.17
C ILE A 52 -11.14 5.68 -16.50
N LEU A 53 -10.02 6.17 -16.00
CA LEU A 53 -9.55 7.54 -16.22
C LEU A 53 -8.76 7.70 -17.53
N CYS A 54 -8.57 6.61 -18.29
CA CYS A 54 -7.76 6.56 -19.50
C CYS A 54 -6.34 7.11 -19.27
N HIS A 55 -5.72 6.79 -18.14
CA HIS A 55 -4.35 7.18 -17.85
C HIS A 55 -3.37 6.16 -18.45
N GLU A 56 -2.51 6.63 -19.36
CA GLU A 56 -1.47 5.81 -19.98
C GLU A 56 -0.49 5.23 -18.94
N SER A 57 -0.21 6.00 -17.88
CA SER A 57 0.66 5.57 -16.79
C SER A 57 -0.13 5.38 -15.50
N ILE A 58 0.03 4.21 -14.89
CA ILE A 58 -0.49 3.93 -13.54
C ILE A 58 0.04 4.94 -12.52
N ALA A 59 1.25 5.46 -12.71
CA ALA A 59 1.85 6.45 -11.82
C ALA A 59 1.01 7.74 -11.72
N THR A 60 0.32 8.13 -12.79
CA THR A 60 -0.59 9.29 -12.78
C THR A 60 -1.76 9.05 -11.82
N THR A 61 -2.32 7.84 -11.79
CA THR A 61 -3.41 7.48 -10.87
C THR A 61 -2.92 7.26 -9.44
N GLN A 62 -1.71 6.75 -9.26
CA GLN A 62 -1.11 6.55 -7.93
C GLN A 62 -1.04 7.84 -7.11
N THR A 63 -0.99 9.01 -7.77
CA THR A 63 -1.05 10.32 -7.08
C THR A 63 -2.32 10.55 -6.25
N TYR A 64 -3.40 9.79 -6.51
CA TYR A 64 -4.65 9.86 -5.76
C TYR A 64 -4.71 8.91 -4.56
N VAL A 65 -3.71 8.03 -4.40
CA VAL A 65 -3.68 7.03 -3.33
C VAL A 65 -3.07 7.64 -2.07
N ALA A 66 -3.84 7.64 -0.98
CA ALA A 66 -3.31 7.86 0.35
C ALA A 66 -2.85 6.51 0.92
N VAL A 67 -1.55 6.36 1.19
CA VAL A 67 -0.99 5.16 1.84
C VAL A 67 -0.68 5.50 3.28
N TYR A 68 -1.36 4.86 4.22
CA TYR A 68 -1.06 4.98 5.65
C TYR A 68 -0.24 3.78 6.14
N ASP A 69 0.64 3.98 7.12
CA ASP A 69 1.51 2.91 7.67
C ASP A 69 0.70 1.67 8.10
N ARG A 70 -0.48 1.89 8.67
CA ARG A 70 -1.39 0.83 9.09
C ARG A 70 -1.83 -0.03 7.90
N ASP A 71 -2.17 0.58 6.78
CA ASP A 71 -2.61 -0.14 5.59
C ASP A 71 -1.49 -1.01 5.04
N VAL A 72 -0.25 -0.52 5.05
CA VAL A 72 0.92 -1.29 4.60
C VAL A 72 1.08 -2.55 5.45
N ILE A 73 0.99 -2.42 6.77
CA ILE A 73 1.12 -3.54 7.72
C ILE A 73 -0.03 -4.54 7.50
N ASP A 74 -1.27 -4.07 7.44
CA ASP A 74 -2.45 -4.92 7.29
C ASP A 74 -2.43 -5.66 5.93
N HIS A 75 -2.06 -4.98 4.84
CA HIS A 75 -1.90 -5.61 3.53
C HIS A 75 -0.78 -6.65 3.53
N HIS A 76 0.35 -6.36 4.18
CA HIS A 76 1.45 -7.31 4.30
C HIS A 76 1.02 -8.55 5.10
N HIS A 77 0.36 -8.37 6.24
CA HIS A 77 -0.17 -9.48 7.05
C HIS A 77 -1.18 -10.32 6.25
N ALA A 78 -2.12 -9.70 5.55
CA ALA A 78 -3.09 -10.40 4.72
C ALA A 78 -2.42 -11.17 3.57
N PHE A 79 -1.37 -10.62 2.97
CA PHE A 79 -0.56 -11.31 1.97
C PHE A 79 0.14 -12.55 2.54
N ILE A 80 0.80 -12.42 3.70
CA ILE A 80 1.46 -13.56 4.36
C ILE A 80 0.44 -14.62 4.75
N ALA A 81 -0.69 -14.24 5.33
CA ALA A 81 -1.76 -15.16 5.73
C ALA A 81 -2.28 -15.98 4.54
N ARG A 82 -2.60 -15.32 3.40
CA ARG A 82 -3.02 -16.00 2.16
C ARG A 82 -1.97 -16.98 1.64
N ARG A 83 -0.68 -16.65 1.74
CA ARG A 83 0.38 -17.59 1.33
C ARG A 83 0.48 -18.79 2.26
N ARG A 84 0.33 -18.58 3.57
CA ARG A 84 0.34 -19.67 4.56
C ARG A 84 -0.82 -20.63 4.34
N SER A 85 -2.02 -20.12 4.02
CA SER A 85 -3.19 -20.98 3.77
C SER A 85 -3.08 -21.84 2.51
N LEU A 86 -2.24 -21.46 1.55
CA LEU A 86 -2.01 -22.22 0.32
C LEU A 86 -0.87 -23.26 0.46
N ARG A 87 -0.13 -23.25 1.57
CA ARG A 87 0.97 -24.20 1.80
C ARG A 87 0.41 -25.53 2.34
N PRO A 88 0.90 -26.69 1.87
CA PRO A 88 0.56 -27.98 2.45
C PRO A 88 0.89 -28.01 3.95
N SER A 89 0.02 -28.62 4.76
CA SER A 89 0.18 -28.71 6.22
C SER A 89 1.50 -29.37 6.64
N ASP A 90 1.99 -30.30 5.82
CA ASP A 90 3.16 -31.13 6.12
C ASP A 90 4.46 -30.30 6.19
N GLU A 91 4.49 -29.14 5.53
CA GLU A 91 5.59 -28.17 5.61
C GLU A 91 5.62 -27.35 6.93
N TYR A 92 4.62 -27.51 7.80
CA TYR A 92 4.57 -26.92 9.14
C TYR A 92 4.70 -28.00 10.23
N SER A 93 5.48 -29.05 9.96
CA SER A 93 5.79 -30.06 10.98
C SER A 93 6.63 -29.43 12.11
N GLU A 94 6.27 -29.70 13.37
CA GLU A 94 7.12 -29.30 14.49
C GLU A 94 8.47 -30.01 14.39
N PRO A 95 9.59 -29.27 14.44
CA PRO A 95 10.90 -29.90 14.33
C PRO A 95 11.11 -30.84 15.51
N THR A 96 11.65 -32.02 15.24
CA THR A 96 12.01 -32.98 16.29
C THR A 96 13.16 -32.44 17.15
N GLU A 97 13.27 -32.95 18.37
CA GLU A 97 14.35 -32.57 19.31
C GLU A 97 15.76 -32.73 18.68
N ASN A 98 15.96 -33.80 17.89
CA ASN A 98 17.21 -34.05 17.16
C ASN A 98 17.47 -33.03 16.04
N GLU A 99 16.41 -32.55 15.36
CA GLU A 99 16.54 -31.49 14.34
C GLU A 99 16.87 -30.15 14.98
N TRP A 100 16.25 -29.86 16.14
CA TRP A 100 16.59 -28.70 16.96
C TRP A 100 18.06 -28.72 17.41
N ASP A 101 18.54 -29.84 17.95
CA ASP A 101 19.93 -29.99 18.38
C ASP A 101 20.92 -29.78 17.22
N LYS A 102 20.60 -30.31 16.04
CA LYS A 102 21.40 -30.11 14.82
C LYS A 102 21.40 -28.65 14.37
N PHE A 103 20.24 -28.00 14.39
CA PHE A 103 20.09 -26.59 14.03
C PHE A 103 20.90 -25.69 14.97
N ILE A 104 20.76 -25.86 16.28
CA ILE A 104 21.52 -25.09 17.28
C ILE A 104 23.02 -25.40 17.18
N GLY A 105 23.38 -26.67 17.01
CA GLY A 105 24.76 -27.10 16.83
C GLY A 105 25.44 -26.45 15.62
N HIS A 106 24.70 -26.14 14.56
CA HIS A 106 25.22 -25.40 13.41
C HIS A 106 25.60 -23.95 13.75
N PHE A 107 24.82 -23.23 14.58
CA PHE A 107 25.20 -21.88 15.03
C PHE A 107 26.40 -21.89 15.99
N VAL A 108 26.48 -22.88 16.88
CA VAL A 108 27.62 -23.05 17.78
C VAL A 108 28.91 -23.32 16.99
N LYS A 109 28.86 -24.21 16.00
CA LYS A 109 29.99 -24.49 15.10
C LYS A 109 30.42 -23.25 14.31
N ARG A 110 29.47 -22.48 13.77
CA ARG A 110 29.76 -21.24 13.03
C ARG A 110 30.35 -20.14 13.92
N LYS A 111 29.96 -20.07 15.20
CA LYS A 111 30.55 -19.17 16.21
C LYS A 111 32.01 -19.54 16.50
N ILE A 112 32.32 -20.84 16.59
CA ILE A 112 33.68 -21.34 16.83
C ILE A 112 34.58 -21.12 15.60
N GLU A 113 34.09 -21.31 14.38
CA GLU A 113 34.86 -21.05 13.17
C GLU A 113 35.18 -19.56 12.97
N ARG A 114 34.21 -18.66 13.20
CA ARG A 114 34.45 -17.21 13.16
C ARG A 114 35.44 -16.74 14.23
N ALA A 115 35.35 -17.29 15.45
CA ALA A 115 36.30 -16.98 16.52
C ALA A 115 37.71 -17.51 16.24
N ARG A 116 37.85 -18.67 15.58
CA ARG A 116 39.15 -19.21 15.14
C ARG A 116 39.81 -18.36 14.05
N THR A 117 39.04 -17.78 13.14
CA THR A 117 39.57 -16.89 12.09
C THR A 117 39.96 -15.49 12.57
N SER A 118 39.46 -15.03 13.73
CA SER A 118 39.83 -13.74 14.35
C SER A 118 40.92 -13.86 15.44
N GLY A 119 41.52 -15.05 15.60
CA GLY A 119 42.61 -15.32 16.54
C GLY A 119 43.95 -14.85 16.00
N ARG A 120 44.37 -13.68 16.46
CA ARG A 120 45.69 -13.05 16.37
C ARG A 120 46.84 -14.07 16.56
N SER A 121 47.79 -14.11 15.62
CA SER A 121 49.14 -14.65 15.85
C SER A 121 49.84 -13.82 16.94
N PRO A 122 50.67 -14.44 17.81
CA PRO A 122 51.57 -13.71 18.70
C PRO A 122 52.59 -12.88 17.91
#